data_AF-A0A6G9A0P5-F1
#
_entry.id   AF-A0A6G9A0P5-F1
#
_cell.length_a   1.000
_cell.length_b   1.000
_cell.length_c   1.000
_cell.angle_alpha   90.00
_cell.angle_beta   90.00
_cell.angle_gamma   90.00
#
_symmetry.space_group_name_H-M   'P 1'
#
loop_
_entity.id
_entity.type
_entity.pdbx_description
1 polymer ?
#
loop_
_entity_poly.entity_id
_entity_poly.type
_entity_poly.pdbx_seq_one_letter_code
_entity_poly.pdbx_strand_id
1 'polypeptide(L)'
;MDDHPILEVLASWPGRVSTQLAFEARGFSIPRARQDRMIDFCGEHQANLLHRYWDEVALETMQSAGKVSSDLRVFRIEPKYRSAFLDGLFAARDFVELPYRNPPLVKCLFDYMKRNNSDAEFRDGEMAFIRELQKREGERLRIQTTGWTGKKRGVVPFVGQFCTALGFAHRRNRWQKKLDCHAVFEVSLDLGGDPQRIGSPLIFRIFHEDDPEFAFEMTGNAPFEHLIYGSWLYSACAIPSDHVLGIRAYIELFDVIAASFGEPQQGSR
;
A
#
# COMPACT_ATOMS: atom_id res chain seq x y z
N MET A 1 1.15 -18.32 25.14
CA MET A 1 1.67 -17.95 23.81
C MET A 1 0.67 -16.93 23.38
N ASP A 2 1.01 -15.67 23.64
CA ASP A 2 -0.03 -14.67 23.85
C ASP A 2 -0.45 -14.17 22.48
N ASP A 3 -1.70 -14.44 22.14
CA ASP A 3 -2.32 -13.89 20.94
C ASP A 3 -2.34 -12.36 21.10
N HIS A 4 -1.47 -11.68 20.34
CA HIS A 4 -1.41 -10.22 20.38
C HIS A 4 -2.77 -9.66 19.92
N PRO A 5 -3.43 -8.80 20.72
CA PRO A 5 -4.79 -8.33 20.42
C PRO A 5 -4.91 -7.69 19.02
N ILE A 6 -3.87 -7.00 18.55
CA ILE A 6 -3.91 -6.43 17.21
C ILE A 6 -3.94 -7.48 16.10
N LEU A 7 -3.32 -8.65 16.28
CA LEU A 7 -3.37 -9.71 15.27
C LEU A 7 -4.78 -10.30 15.13
N GLU A 8 -5.55 -10.35 16.21
CA GLU A 8 -6.97 -10.75 16.18
C GLU A 8 -7.81 -9.73 15.39
N VAL A 9 -7.60 -8.43 15.66
CA VAL A 9 -8.27 -7.38 14.88
C VAL A 9 -7.91 -7.48 13.41
N LEU A 10 -6.61 -7.52 13.07
CA LEU A 10 -6.15 -7.53 11.67
C LEU A 10 -6.61 -8.79 10.92
N ALA A 11 -6.85 -9.90 11.60
CA ALA A 11 -7.41 -11.11 11.02
C ALA A 11 -8.85 -10.94 10.51
N SER A 12 -9.59 -9.93 11.01
CA SER A 12 -10.95 -9.62 10.54
C SER A 12 -11.01 -8.75 9.28
N TRP A 13 -9.86 -8.32 8.75
CA TRP A 13 -9.80 -7.50 7.55
C TRP A 13 -10.44 -8.22 6.35
N PRO A 14 -11.40 -7.60 5.63
CA PRO A 14 -12.13 -8.26 4.55
C PRO A 14 -11.31 -8.53 3.28
N GLY A 15 -10.05 -8.06 3.23
CA GLY A 15 -9.13 -8.32 2.14
C GLY A 15 -9.01 -7.19 1.12
N ARG A 16 -8.18 -7.45 0.10
CA ARG A 16 -7.79 -6.46 -0.92
C ARG A 16 -8.95 -5.95 -1.75
N VAL A 17 -9.81 -6.85 -2.25
CA VAL A 17 -10.84 -6.49 -3.26
C VAL A 17 -11.81 -5.43 -2.73
N SER A 18 -12.39 -5.65 -1.55
CA SER A 18 -13.31 -4.69 -0.92
C SER A 18 -12.63 -3.36 -0.61
N THR A 19 -11.43 -3.41 -0.03
CA THR A 19 -10.60 -2.23 0.25
C THR A 19 -10.31 -1.43 -1.03
N GLN A 20 -9.94 -2.12 -2.12
CA GLN A 20 -9.62 -1.48 -3.38
C GLN A 20 -10.86 -0.83 -4.01
N LEU A 21 -12.01 -1.51 -4.02
CA LEU A 21 -13.26 -0.94 -4.53
C LEU A 21 -13.67 0.31 -3.76
N ALA A 22 -13.54 0.30 -2.43
CA ALA A 22 -13.84 1.46 -1.60
C ALA A 22 -12.85 2.63 -1.85
N PHE A 23 -11.59 2.33 -2.15
CA PHE A 23 -10.59 3.33 -2.54
C PHE A 23 -10.86 3.92 -3.93
N GLU A 24 -11.22 3.07 -4.89
CA GLU A 24 -11.63 3.47 -6.24
C GLU A 24 -12.91 4.33 -6.20
N ALA A 25 -13.85 4.06 -5.29
CA ALA A 25 -15.04 4.87 -5.09
C ALA A 25 -14.73 6.30 -4.60
N ARG A 26 -13.58 6.52 -3.94
CA ARG A 26 -13.06 7.86 -3.61
C ARG A 26 -12.33 8.53 -4.79
N GLY A 27 -12.28 7.83 -5.91
CA GLY A 27 -11.71 8.27 -7.17
C GLY A 27 -10.33 7.69 -7.47
N PHE A 28 -9.67 7.01 -6.55
CA PHE A 28 -8.27 6.61 -6.74
C PHE A 28 -8.18 5.34 -7.61
N SER A 29 -7.78 5.52 -8.86
CA SER A 29 -7.88 4.52 -9.94
C SER A 29 -6.53 3.99 -10.43
N ILE A 30 -5.42 4.62 -10.02
CA ILE A 30 -4.07 4.21 -10.44
C ILE A 30 -3.78 2.73 -10.15
N PRO A 31 -4.17 2.15 -8.99
CA PRO A 31 -3.93 0.73 -8.74
C PRO A 31 -4.64 -0.19 -9.75
N ARG A 32 -5.89 0.13 -10.14
CA ARG A 32 -6.63 -0.59 -11.18
C ARG A 32 -5.89 -0.56 -12.50
N ALA A 33 -5.57 0.64 -12.98
CA ALA A 33 -4.86 0.81 -14.25
C ALA A 33 -3.50 0.09 -14.27
N ARG A 34 -2.83 -0.01 -13.11
CA ARG A 34 -1.59 -0.77 -12.98
C ARG A 34 -1.83 -2.28 -13.05
N GLN A 35 -2.86 -2.78 -12.36
CA GLN A 35 -3.23 -4.20 -12.41
C GLN A 35 -3.59 -4.62 -13.83
N ASP A 36 -4.42 -3.82 -14.53
CA ASP A 36 -4.82 -4.06 -15.91
C ASP A 36 -3.59 -4.09 -16.84
N ARG A 37 -2.66 -3.13 -16.69
CA ARG A 37 -1.41 -3.12 -17.45
C ARG A 37 -0.53 -4.36 -17.19
N MET A 38 -0.54 -4.93 -15.99
CA MET A 38 0.18 -6.17 -15.71
C MET A 38 -0.52 -7.39 -16.31
N ILE A 39 -1.85 -7.40 -16.30
CA ILE A 39 -2.63 -8.45 -16.96
C ILE A 39 -2.39 -8.42 -18.47
N ASP A 40 -2.42 -7.24 -19.10
CA ASP A 40 -2.09 -7.06 -20.52
C ASP A 40 -0.69 -7.60 -20.84
N PHE A 41 0.30 -7.28 -20.00
CA PHE A 41 1.68 -7.74 -20.19
C PHE A 41 1.82 -9.27 -20.02
N CYS A 42 1.20 -9.83 -18.99
CA CYS A 42 1.23 -11.26 -18.70
C CYS A 42 0.32 -12.09 -19.63
N GLY A 43 -0.61 -11.44 -20.31
CA GLY A 43 -1.70 -12.03 -21.07
C GLY A 43 -2.94 -12.33 -20.22
N GLU A 44 -4.12 -12.07 -20.78
CA GLU A 44 -5.44 -12.22 -20.14
C GLU A 44 -5.68 -13.60 -19.49
N HIS A 45 -5.11 -14.66 -20.07
CA HIS A 45 -5.20 -16.02 -19.51
C HIS A 45 -4.56 -16.15 -18.11
N GLN A 46 -3.71 -15.20 -17.69
CA GLN A 46 -3.08 -15.14 -16.37
C GLN A 46 -3.87 -14.28 -15.36
N ALA A 47 -4.94 -13.60 -15.76
CA ALA A 47 -5.64 -12.63 -14.90
C ALA A 47 -6.08 -13.24 -13.55
N ASN A 48 -6.68 -14.43 -13.58
CA ASN A 48 -7.11 -15.13 -12.36
C ASN A 48 -5.94 -15.50 -11.44
N LEU A 49 -4.79 -15.90 -12.01
CA LEU A 49 -3.58 -16.20 -11.24
C LEU A 49 -3.06 -14.94 -10.55
N LEU A 50 -2.98 -13.84 -11.28
CA LEU A 50 -2.48 -12.55 -10.78
C LEU A 50 -3.38 -11.98 -9.68
N HIS A 51 -4.70 -11.98 -9.88
CA HIS A 51 -5.65 -11.53 -8.87
C HIS A 51 -5.52 -12.34 -7.58
N ARG A 52 -5.50 -13.68 -7.68
CA ARG A 52 -5.32 -14.55 -6.53
C ARG A 52 -3.97 -14.28 -5.85
N TYR A 53 -2.88 -14.17 -6.61
CA TYR A 53 -1.57 -13.86 -6.06
C TYR A 53 -1.57 -12.55 -5.26
N TRP A 54 -2.15 -11.47 -5.79
CA TRP A 54 -2.24 -10.20 -5.07
C TRP A 54 -3.16 -10.26 -3.85
N ASP A 55 -4.26 -11.01 -3.90
CA ASP A 55 -5.15 -11.22 -2.75
C ASP A 55 -4.44 -11.95 -1.60
N GLU A 56 -3.71 -13.00 -1.93
CA GLU A 56 -3.00 -13.85 -0.97
C GLU A 56 -1.83 -13.09 -0.31
N VAL A 57 -1.07 -12.30 -1.09
CA VAL A 57 -0.01 -11.43 -0.58
C VAL A 57 -0.57 -10.37 0.37
N ALA A 58 -1.72 -9.77 0.00
CA ALA A 58 -2.37 -8.76 0.84
C ALA A 58 -2.84 -9.34 2.17
N LEU A 59 -3.47 -10.52 2.15
CA LEU A 59 -3.93 -11.20 3.36
C LEU A 59 -2.78 -11.59 4.28
N GLU A 60 -1.71 -12.22 3.76
CA GLU A 60 -0.53 -12.53 4.57
C GLU A 60 0.09 -11.26 5.17
N THR A 61 0.16 -10.18 4.39
CA THR A 61 0.70 -8.89 4.85
C THR A 61 -0.13 -8.33 6.00
N MET A 62 -1.46 -8.25 5.84
CA MET A 62 -2.34 -7.73 6.89
C MET A 62 -2.29 -8.58 8.16
N GLN A 63 -2.46 -9.89 8.02
CA GLN A 63 -2.57 -10.82 9.15
C GLN A 63 -1.24 -11.18 9.81
N SER A 64 -0.12 -10.69 9.24
CA SER A 64 1.21 -10.73 9.86
C SER A 64 1.65 -9.37 10.39
N ALA A 65 0.74 -8.41 10.53
CA ALA A 65 1.05 -7.04 10.94
C ALA A 65 2.15 -6.38 10.07
N GLY A 66 2.21 -6.70 8.77
CA GLY A 66 3.22 -6.23 7.83
C GLY A 66 4.61 -6.87 8.01
N LYS A 67 4.76 -7.81 8.96
CA LYS A 67 6.03 -8.43 9.34
C LYS A 67 6.32 -9.70 8.52
N VAL A 68 6.02 -9.66 7.22
CA VAL A 68 6.16 -10.78 6.28
C VAL A 68 6.82 -10.32 4.98
N SER A 69 7.57 -11.22 4.36
CA SER A 69 7.96 -11.14 2.95
C SER A 69 7.37 -12.35 2.22
N SER A 70 6.20 -12.16 1.61
CA SER A 70 5.44 -13.24 0.97
C SER A 70 6.19 -13.90 -0.19
N ASP A 71 6.98 -13.16 -0.96
CA ASP A 71 7.78 -13.72 -2.07
C ASP A 71 9.03 -14.49 -1.61
N LEU A 72 9.47 -14.25 -0.37
CA LEU A 72 10.60 -14.97 0.24
C LEU A 72 10.13 -16.05 1.22
N ARG A 73 8.83 -16.11 1.51
CA ARG A 73 8.23 -16.93 2.58
C ARG A 73 8.89 -16.70 3.94
N VAL A 74 9.30 -15.47 4.23
CA VAL A 74 9.92 -15.11 5.52
C VAL A 74 8.91 -14.37 6.39
N PHE A 75 8.61 -14.95 7.55
CA PHE A 75 7.71 -14.38 8.56
C PHE A 75 8.52 -14.03 9.81
N ARG A 76 8.42 -12.79 10.30
CA ARG A 76 9.14 -12.36 11.52
C ARG A 76 8.34 -12.57 12.80
N ILE A 77 7.08 -12.99 12.65
CA ILE A 77 6.16 -13.38 13.70
C ILE A 77 5.40 -14.61 13.23
N GLU A 78 4.75 -15.33 14.14
CA GLU A 78 3.81 -16.37 13.75
C GLU A 78 2.57 -15.73 13.10
N PRO A 79 2.24 -16.06 11.83
CA PRO A 79 1.12 -15.43 11.15
C PRO A 79 -0.21 -16.09 11.54
N LYS A 80 -1.30 -15.31 11.59
CA LYS A 80 -2.66 -15.87 11.69
C LYS A 80 -3.10 -16.56 10.38
N TYR A 81 -2.52 -16.15 9.26
CA TYR A 81 -2.78 -16.73 7.94
C TYR A 81 -1.48 -16.94 7.17
N ARG A 82 -1.31 -18.16 6.65
CA ARG A 82 -0.24 -18.53 5.71
C ARG A 82 -0.85 -19.17 4.48
N SER A 83 -0.57 -18.60 3.32
CA SER A 83 -1.14 -19.04 2.06
C SER A 83 -0.46 -20.31 1.55
N ALA A 84 -1.20 -21.42 1.54
CA ALA A 84 -0.77 -22.66 0.88
C ALA A 84 -0.57 -22.47 -0.63
N PHE A 85 -1.31 -21.56 -1.24
CA PHE A 85 -1.16 -21.21 -2.65
C PHE A 85 0.20 -20.56 -2.92
N LEU A 86 0.61 -19.58 -2.11
CA LEU A 86 1.92 -18.95 -2.22
C LEU A 86 3.06 -19.92 -1.88
N ASP A 87 2.86 -20.83 -0.91
CA ASP A 87 3.82 -21.92 -0.65
C ASP A 87 3.99 -22.82 -1.88
N GLY A 88 2.90 -23.16 -2.58
CA GLY A 88 2.94 -23.92 -3.83
C GLY A 88 3.69 -23.20 -4.95
N LEU A 89 3.40 -21.91 -5.16
CA LEU A 89 4.14 -21.10 -6.15
C LEU A 89 5.63 -20.99 -5.81
N PHE A 90 5.97 -20.79 -4.54
CA PHE A 90 7.36 -20.70 -4.09
C PHE A 90 8.11 -22.02 -4.31
N ALA A 91 7.49 -23.16 -3.99
CA ALA A 91 8.08 -24.48 -4.19
C ALA A 91 8.28 -24.82 -5.69
N ALA A 92 7.37 -24.35 -6.55
CA ALA A 92 7.43 -24.56 -7.99
C ALA A 92 8.33 -23.54 -8.73
N ARG A 93 8.90 -22.55 -8.03
CA ARG A 93 9.64 -21.44 -8.65
C ARG A 93 10.99 -21.91 -9.21
N ASP A 94 11.10 -21.95 -10.53
CA ASP A 94 12.28 -22.42 -11.28
C ASP A 94 13.02 -21.31 -12.05
N PHE A 95 12.58 -20.06 -11.95
CA PHE A 95 13.03 -18.94 -12.80
C PHE A 95 13.83 -17.86 -12.05
N VAL A 96 14.43 -18.17 -10.89
CA VAL A 96 15.24 -17.18 -10.15
C VAL A 96 16.61 -17.01 -10.81
N GLU A 97 16.95 -15.78 -11.20
CA GLU A 97 18.21 -15.46 -11.85
C GLU A 97 18.94 -14.31 -11.14
N LEU A 98 20.27 -14.35 -11.09
CA LEU A 98 21.06 -13.21 -10.64
C LEU A 98 20.95 -12.04 -11.65
N PRO A 99 20.95 -10.77 -11.19
CA PRO A 99 21.15 -10.30 -9.81
C PRO A 99 19.84 -10.19 -8.99
N TYR A 100 18.72 -10.74 -9.44
CA TYR A 100 17.40 -10.56 -8.84
C TYR A 100 17.20 -11.47 -7.62
N ARG A 101 17.45 -10.93 -6.42
CA ARG A 101 17.43 -11.71 -5.18
C ARG A 101 16.02 -12.00 -4.64
N ASN A 102 15.06 -11.12 -4.90
CA ASN A 102 13.71 -11.18 -4.34
C ASN A 102 12.63 -11.01 -5.42
N PRO A 103 12.57 -11.87 -6.44
CA PRO A 103 11.58 -11.73 -7.50
C PRO A 103 10.18 -12.17 -7.03
N PRO A 104 9.12 -11.62 -7.64
CA PRO A 104 7.75 -12.13 -7.47
C PRO A 104 7.65 -13.64 -7.72
N LEU A 105 6.70 -14.31 -7.08
CA LEU A 105 6.45 -15.74 -7.28
C LEU A 105 5.82 -16.10 -8.63
N VAL A 106 5.34 -15.10 -9.39
CA VAL A 106 4.74 -15.29 -10.70
C VAL A 106 5.73 -14.88 -11.79
N LYS A 107 6.06 -15.81 -12.70
CA LYS A 107 7.10 -15.63 -13.73
C LYS A 107 6.90 -14.39 -14.59
N CYS A 108 5.67 -14.12 -15.06
CA CYS A 108 5.44 -12.97 -15.93
C CYS A 108 5.67 -11.62 -15.20
N LEU A 109 5.42 -11.53 -13.89
CA LEU A 109 5.76 -10.35 -13.08
C LEU A 109 7.28 -10.20 -12.92
N PHE A 110 8.00 -11.32 -12.80
CA PHE A 110 9.46 -11.34 -12.84
C PHE A 110 10.00 -10.87 -14.20
N ASP A 111 9.47 -11.37 -15.31
CA ASP A 111 9.86 -10.98 -16.66
C ASP A 111 9.59 -9.49 -16.90
N TYR A 112 8.46 -8.98 -16.42
CA TYR A 112 8.17 -7.55 -16.41
C TYR A 112 9.25 -6.76 -15.64
N MET A 113 9.58 -7.18 -14.42
CA MET A 113 10.61 -6.52 -13.60
C MET A 113 11.98 -6.52 -14.30
N LYS A 114 12.37 -7.64 -14.92
CA LYS A 114 13.61 -7.72 -15.71
C LYS A 114 13.59 -6.71 -16.83
N ARG A 115 12.53 -6.71 -17.64
CA ARG A 115 12.40 -5.82 -18.79
C ARG A 115 12.47 -4.35 -18.38
N ASN A 116 11.76 -3.97 -17.32
CA ASN A 116 11.80 -2.61 -16.79
C ASN A 116 13.21 -2.16 -16.36
N ASN A 117 14.05 -3.09 -15.91
CA ASN A 117 15.43 -2.78 -15.53
C ASN A 117 16.39 -2.77 -16.73
N SER A 118 16.23 -3.68 -17.70
CA SER A 118 17.18 -3.86 -18.80
C SER A 118 16.86 -3.05 -20.07
N ASP A 119 15.59 -2.73 -20.31
CA ASP A 119 15.11 -2.09 -21.54
C ASP A 119 14.75 -0.63 -21.25
N ALA A 120 15.55 0.30 -21.80
CA ALA A 120 15.37 1.73 -21.57
C ALA A 120 14.09 2.28 -22.22
N GLU A 121 13.77 1.83 -23.43
CA GLU A 121 12.57 2.27 -24.15
C GLU A 121 11.31 1.81 -23.42
N PHE A 122 11.30 0.55 -22.96
CA PHE A 122 10.21 0.03 -22.15
C PHE A 122 10.03 0.83 -20.86
N ARG A 123 11.13 1.11 -20.15
CA ARG A 123 11.10 1.90 -18.91
C ARG A 123 10.60 3.33 -19.13
N ASP A 124 11.01 3.98 -20.22
CA ASP A 124 10.54 5.32 -20.57
C ASP A 124 9.03 5.32 -20.88
N GLY A 125 8.55 4.27 -21.56
CA GLY A 125 7.13 4.02 -21.77
C GLY A 125 6.33 3.85 -20.46
N GLU A 126 6.87 3.10 -19.50
CA GLU A 126 6.27 2.96 -18.16
C GLU A 126 6.23 4.29 -17.41
N MET A 127 7.32 5.07 -17.46
CA MET A 127 7.35 6.38 -16.82
C MET A 127 6.34 7.36 -17.44
N ALA A 128 6.18 7.34 -18.76
CA ALA A 128 5.17 8.14 -19.46
C ALA A 128 3.75 7.72 -19.06
N PHE A 129 3.49 6.41 -18.99
CA PHE A 129 2.22 5.86 -18.52
C PHE A 129 1.88 6.33 -17.11
N ILE A 130 2.82 6.22 -16.17
CA ILE A 130 2.63 6.63 -14.77
C ILE A 130 2.33 8.14 -14.67
N ARG A 131 3.10 8.97 -15.38
CA ARG A 131 2.91 10.43 -15.39
C ARG A 131 1.53 10.82 -15.89
N GLU A 132 1.06 10.16 -16.95
CA GLU A 132 -0.26 10.43 -17.51
C GLU A 132 -1.39 10.04 -16.54
N LEU A 133 -1.26 8.92 -15.84
CA LEU A 133 -2.21 8.53 -14.79
C LEU A 133 -2.26 9.54 -13.65
N GLN A 134 -1.10 9.93 -13.11
CA GLN A 134 -1.00 10.89 -12.02
C GLN A 134 -1.54 12.26 -12.42
N LYS A 135 -1.26 12.71 -13.65
CA LYS A 135 -1.79 13.96 -14.19
C LYS A 135 -3.32 13.94 -14.25
N ARG A 136 -3.92 12.94 -14.93
CA ARG A 136 -5.38 12.81 -15.06
C ARG A 136 -6.06 12.74 -13.71
N GLU A 137 -5.51 11.93 -12.81
CA GLU A 137 -6.09 11.75 -11.49
C GLU A 137 -5.93 13.01 -10.62
N GLY A 138 -4.77 13.68 -10.68
CA GLY A 138 -4.51 14.94 -10.00
C GLY A 138 -5.45 16.06 -10.46
N GLU A 139 -5.71 16.16 -11.77
CA GLU A 139 -6.68 17.09 -12.36
C GLU A 139 -8.11 16.78 -11.87
N ARG A 140 -8.53 15.52 -11.95
CA ARG A 140 -9.86 15.07 -11.52
C ARG A 140 -10.11 15.31 -10.02
N LEU A 141 -9.11 15.03 -9.19
CA LEU A 141 -9.16 15.25 -7.73
C LEU A 141 -8.90 16.70 -7.31
N ARG A 142 -8.62 17.59 -8.28
CA ARG A 142 -8.32 19.00 -8.08
C ARG A 142 -7.18 19.22 -7.07
N ILE A 143 -6.10 18.48 -7.24
CA ILE A 143 -4.93 18.58 -6.36
C ILE A 143 -4.33 19.99 -6.45
N GLN A 144 -4.29 20.67 -5.32
CA GLN A 144 -3.69 22.00 -5.19
C GLN A 144 -2.35 21.88 -4.47
N THR A 145 -1.34 22.62 -4.94
CA THR A 145 0.01 22.67 -4.36
C THR A 145 0.30 23.99 -3.66
N THR A 146 -0.69 24.88 -3.58
CA THR A 146 -0.57 26.21 -2.97
C THR A 146 -0.05 26.10 -1.54
N GLY A 147 1.01 26.85 -1.23
CA GLY A 147 1.66 26.84 0.09
C GLY A 147 2.81 25.86 0.22
N TRP A 148 3.06 24.99 -0.77
CA TRP A 148 4.24 24.12 -0.73
C TRP A 148 5.49 24.80 -1.32
N THR A 149 6.53 24.91 -0.52
CA THR A 149 7.84 25.47 -0.89
C THR A 149 8.83 24.45 -1.46
N GLY A 150 8.39 23.23 -1.78
CA GLY A 150 9.26 22.12 -2.21
C GLY A 150 10.09 21.48 -1.07
N LYS A 151 10.05 22.03 0.15
CA LYS A 151 10.72 21.45 1.32
C LYS A 151 9.87 20.35 1.94
N LYS A 152 10.52 19.32 2.49
CA LYS A 152 9.87 18.20 3.20
C LYS A 152 8.86 18.66 4.27
N ARG A 153 9.18 19.72 5.04
CA ARG A 153 8.24 20.29 6.04
C ARG A 153 6.98 20.93 5.45
N GLY A 154 7.00 21.31 4.18
CA GLY A 154 5.85 21.93 3.51
C GLY A 154 4.68 20.98 3.28
N VAL A 155 4.84 19.68 3.54
CA VAL A 155 3.77 18.67 3.47
C VAL A 155 2.82 18.72 4.67
N VAL A 156 3.27 19.25 5.82
CA VAL A 156 2.54 19.19 7.10
C VAL A 156 1.11 19.75 6.99
N PRO A 157 0.88 20.91 6.33
CA PRO A 157 -0.48 21.44 6.18
C PRO A 157 -1.41 20.52 5.39
N PHE A 158 -0.91 19.88 4.32
CA PHE A 158 -1.69 18.95 3.51
C PHE A 158 -2.09 17.71 4.30
N VAL A 159 -1.13 17.13 5.03
CA VAL A 159 -1.37 15.95 5.89
C VAL A 159 -2.41 16.29 6.96
N GLY A 160 -2.26 17.45 7.62
CA GLY A 160 -3.21 17.93 8.61
C GLY A 160 -4.62 18.12 8.03
N GLN A 161 -4.72 18.74 6.85
CA GLN A 161 -5.99 18.95 6.16
C GLN A 161 -6.67 17.61 5.81
N PHE A 162 -5.96 16.69 5.16
CA PHE A 162 -6.54 15.42 4.72
C PHE A 162 -6.92 14.52 5.90
N CYS A 163 -6.04 14.41 6.91
CA CYS A 163 -6.34 13.63 8.12
C CYS A 163 -7.56 14.19 8.86
N THR A 164 -7.65 15.52 9.03
CA THR A 164 -8.79 16.16 9.71
C THR A 164 -10.09 15.97 8.93
N ALA A 165 -10.05 16.10 7.59
CA ALA A 165 -11.22 15.89 6.73
C ALA A 165 -11.77 14.46 6.82
N LEU A 166 -10.91 13.48 7.11
CA LEU A 166 -11.27 12.09 7.31
C LEU A 166 -11.54 11.75 8.79
N GLY A 167 -11.60 12.73 9.68
CA GLY A 167 -11.94 12.53 11.09
C GLY A 167 -10.84 11.94 11.96
N PHE A 168 -9.57 12.02 11.54
CA PHE A 168 -8.46 11.72 12.45
C PHE A 168 -8.25 12.90 13.42
N ALA A 169 -8.17 12.58 14.72
CA ALA A 169 -7.90 13.54 15.76
C ALA A 169 -6.40 13.90 15.80
N HIS A 170 -6.08 15.19 15.79
CA HIS A 170 -4.71 15.66 15.87
C HIS A 170 -4.17 15.62 17.31
N ARG A 171 -3.00 15.00 17.50
CA ARG A 171 -2.29 14.93 18.78
C ARG A 171 -0.78 15.17 18.55
N ARG A 172 -0.30 16.35 18.94
CA ARG A 172 1.10 16.81 18.77
C ARG A 172 1.55 16.85 17.29
N ASN A 173 2.19 15.80 16.81
CA ASN A 173 2.72 15.66 15.45
C ASN A 173 2.16 14.40 14.76
N ARG A 174 1.03 13.91 15.26
CA ARG A 174 0.38 12.67 14.83
C ARG A 174 -1.12 12.90 14.68
N TRP A 175 -1.74 12.13 13.82
CA TRP A 175 -3.18 12.09 13.61
C TRP A 175 -3.65 10.67 13.88
N GLN A 176 -4.61 10.52 14.78
CA GLN A 176 -5.06 9.22 15.25
C GLN A 176 -6.56 9.07 15.03
N LYS A 177 -6.96 7.90 14.54
CA LYS A 177 -8.35 7.45 14.51
C LYS A 177 -8.44 6.17 15.33
N LYS A 178 -9.21 6.22 16.41
CA LYS A 178 -9.52 5.06 17.25
C LYS A 178 -10.81 4.42 16.76
N LEU A 179 -10.84 3.10 16.68
CA LEU A 179 -12.01 2.32 16.30
C LEU A 179 -12.58 1.60 17.52
N ASP A 180 -13.84 1.14 17.41
CA ASP A 180 -14.54 0.42 18.47
C ASP A 180 -13.91 -0.95 18.79
N CYS A 181 -13.18 -1.53 17.83
CA CYS A 181 -12.39 -2.75 18.00
C CYS A 181 -11.02 -2.50 18.68
N HIS A 182 -10.87 -1.37 19.38
CA HIS A 182 -9.64 -0.97 20.09
C HIS A 182 -8.39 -0.75 19.22
N ALA A 183 -8.55 -0.83 17.89
CA ALA A 183 -7.49 -0.52 16.94
C ALA A 183 -7.30 0.99 16.80
N VAL A 184 -6.04 1.40 16.76
CA VAL A 184 -5.63 2.79 16.55
C VAL A 184 -4.90 2.89 15.22
N PHE A 185 -5.47 3.68 14.32
CA PHE A 185 -4.89 4.06 13.04
C PHE A 185 -4.18 5.40 13.23
N GLU A 186 -2.85 5.40 13.15
CA GLU A 186 -2.02 6.57 13.34
C GLU A 186 -1.30 6.95 12.04
N VAL A 187 -1.41 8.22 11.67
CA VAL A 187 -0.58 8.87 10.67
C VAL A 187 0.40 9.78 11.39
N SER A 188 1.69 9.65 11.13
CA SER A 188 2.72 10.52 11.68
C SER A 188 3.73 10.92 10.60
N LEU A 189 4.63 11.85 10.95
CA LEU A 189 5.60 12.39 10.01
C LEU A 189 7.03 12.17 10.49
N ASP A 190 7.86 11.56 9.65
CA ASP A 190 9.31 11.65 9.77
C ASP A 190 9.82 12.80 8.92
N LEU A 191 10.15 13.91 9.60
CA LEU A 191 10.70 15.12 8.99
C LEU A 191 12.24 15.19 9.10
N GLY A 192 12.89 14.13 9.58
CA GLY A 192 14.34 13.99 9.63
C GLY A 192 14.96 13.71 8.26
N GLY A 193 16.30 13.66 8.22
CA GLY A 193 17.07 13.36 7.00
C GLY A 193 17.36 14.56 6.09
N ASP A 194 17.90 14.27 4.91
CA ASP A 194 18.26 15.28 3.90
C ASP A 194 16.99 16.03 3.41
N PRO A 195 16.90 17.36 3.61
CA PRO A 195 15.76 18.16 3.15
C PRO A 195 15.51 18.10 1.64
N GLN A 196 16.50 17.69 0.84
CA GLN A 196 16.42 17.56 -0.61
C GLN A 196 16.00 16.16 -1.07
N ARG A 197 16.05 15.14 -0.22
CA ARG A 197 15.54 13.79 -0.53
C ARG A 197 14.10 13.68 -0.05
N ILE A 198 13.17 14.02 -0.95
CA ILE A 198 11.73 13.99 -0.71
C ILE A 198 11.20 12.54 -0.82
N GLY A 199 11.68 11.65 0.05
CA GLY A 199 10.92 10.43 0.35
C GLY A 199 9.57 10.80 0.98
N SER A 200 8.56 9.93 0.86
CA SER A 200 7.29 10.15 1.54
C SER A 200 7.55 10.29 3.05
N PRO A 201 7.20 11.43 3.67
CA PRO A 201 7.45 11.67 5.09
C PRO A 201 6.45 10.94 5.99
N LEU A 202 5.49 10.22 5.39
CA LEU A 202 4.39 9.58 6.10
C LEU A 202 4.86 8.28 6.74
N ILE A 203 4.50 8.11 8.01
CA ILE A 203 4.57 6.84 8.73
C ILE A 203 3.15 6.49 9.11
N PHE A 204 2.70 5.31 8.72
CA PHE A 204 1.40 4.77 9.10
C PHE A 204 1.58 3.66 10.11
N ARG A 205 0.76 3.65 11.16
CA ARG A 205 0.77 2.61 12.18
C ARG A 205 -0.63 2.14 12.51
N ILE A 206 -0.81 0.82 12.58
CA ILE A 206 -2.00 0.18 13.14
C ILE A 206 -1.57 -0.59 14.39
N PHE A 207 -2.13 -0.28 15.54
CA PHE A 207 -1.79 -0.96 16.80
C PHE A 207 -3.02 -1.07 17.70
N HIS A 208 -2.97 -1.96 18.68
CA HIS A 208 -4.01 -2.07 19.70
C HIS A 208 -3.73 -1.06 20.82
N GLU A 209 -4.76 -0.44 21.40
CA GLU A 209 -4.53 0.60 22.41
C GLU A 209 -3.82 0.12 23.69
N ASP A 210 -4.00 -1.16 24.03
CA ASP A 210 -3.34 -1.80 25.18
C ASP A 210 -1.90 -2.28 24.89
N ASP A 211 -1.53 -2.45 23.61
CA ASP A 211 -0.19 -2.88 23.18
C ASP A 211 0.28 -2.01 22.00
N PRO A 212 0.64 -0.74 22.26
CA PRO A 212 1.06 0.19 21.20
C PRO A 212 2.47 -0.11 20.65
N GLU A 213 3.27 -0.93 21.33
CA GLU A 213 4.61 -1.30 20.90
C GLU A 213 4.57 -2.31 19.76
N PHE A 214 3.63 -3.25 19.80
CA PHE A 214 3.40 -4.16 18.69
C PHE A 214 2.47 -3.55 17.63
N ALA A 215 3.07 -2.91 16.62
CA ALA A 215 2.32 -2.26 15.53
C ALA A 215 2.52 -2.95 14.17
N PHE A 216 1.52 -2.84 13.31
CA PHE A 216 1.69 -2.81 11.85
C PHE A 216 2.29 -1.45 11.53
N GLU A 217 3.53 -1.39 11.04
CA GLU A 217 4.17 -0.13 10.67
C GLU A 217 4.48 -0.09 9.18
N MET A 218 4.10 1.01 8.55
CA MET A 218 4.41 1.31 7.15
C MET A 218 5.34 2.50 7.11
N THR A 219 6.63 2.22 7.02
CA THR A 219 7.64 3.22 6.70
C THR A 219 7.94 3.17 5.20
N GLY A 220 7.78 4.32 4.53
CA GLY A 220 7.84 4.37 3.07
C GLY A 220 6.64 3.69 2.40
N ASN A 221 6.72 3.55 1.08
CA ASN A 221 5.56 3.22 0.24
C ASN A 221 5.41 1.71 -0.04
N ALA A 222 6.43 0.91 0.30
CA ALA A 222 6.48 -0.51 -0.03
C ALA A 222 5.36 -1.35 0.62
N PRO A 223 4.93 -1.09 1.87
CA PRO A 223 3.89 -1.93 2.49
C PRO A 223 2.49 -1.75 1.90
N PHE A 224 2.16 -0.58 1.34
CA PHE A 224 0.86 -0.38 0.67
C PHE A 224 0.79 -1.18 -0.63
N GLU A 225 1.92 -1.40 -1.30
CA GLU A 225 1.98 -2.18 -2.52
C GLU A 225 1.54 -3.63 -2.31
N HIS A 226 1.88 -4.20 -1.15
CA HIS A 226 1.46 -5.55 -0.82
C HIS A 226 -0.01 -5.61 -0.41
N LEU A 227 -0.57 -4.55 0.17
CA LEU A 227 -2.00 -4.50 0.50
C LEU A 227 -2.86 -4.27 -0.75
N ILE A 228 -2.46 -3.33 -1.60
CA ILE A 228 -3.11 -3.01 -2.88
C ILE A 228 -2.01 -2.86 -3.95
N TYR A 229 -1.86 -3.87 -4.80
CA TYR A 229 -0.90 -3.86 -5.89
C TYR A 229 -1.12 -2.68 -6.84
N GLY A 230 -0.05 -1.97 -7.15
CA GLY A 230 -0.04 -0.74 -7.94
C GLY A 230 -0.15 0.55 -7.14
N SER A 231 -0.40 0.50 -5.84
CA SER A 231 -0.45 1.70 -4.99
C SER A 231 0.91 2.37 -4.85
N TRP A 232 2.02 1.66 -5.05
CA TRP A 232 3.36 2.25 -5.06
C TRP A 232 3.52 3.36 -6.10
N LEU A 233 2.70 3.38 -7.15
CA LEU A 233 2.76 4.41 -8.19
C LEU A 233 2.42 5.81 -7.67
N TYR A 234 1.75 5.93 -6.53
CA TYR A 234 1.57 7.22 -5.84
C TYR A 234 2.86 7.77 -5.24
N SER A 235 3.94 6.97 -5.20
CA SER A 235 5.27 7.42 -4.76
C SER A 235 6.21 7.86 -5.88
N ALA A 236 5.86 7.59 -7.13
CA ALA A 236 6.64 7.96 -8.30
C ALA A 236 6.46 9.46 -8.60
N CYS A 237 6.93 10.31 -7.70
CA CYS A 237 6.68 11.75 -7.77
C CYS A 237 7.75 12.46 -8.59
N ALA A 238 7.34 13.15 -9.67
CA ALA A 238 8.22 13.98 -10.46
C ALA A 238 8.07 15.47 -10.14
N ILE A 239 6.85 15.88 -9.77
CA ILE A 239 6.51 17.28 -9.49
C ILE A 239 5.73 17.43 -8.17
N PRO A 240 5.62 18.65 -7.59
CA PRO A 240 4.90 18.87 -6.34
C PRO A 240 3.45 18.38 -6.34
N SER A 241 2.73 18.44 -7.46
CA SER A 241 1.35 17.92 -7.51
C SER A 241 1.29 16.41 -7.28
N ASP A 242 2.25 15.65 -7.81
CA ASP A 242 2.29 14.19 -7.67
C ASP A 242 2.50 13.79 -6.22
N HIS A 243 3.35 14.54 -5.51
CA HIS A 243 3.57 14.31 -4.09
C HIS A 243 2.35 14.64 -3.25
N VAL A 244 1.63 15.74 -3.51
CA VAL A 244 0.37 16.04 -2.78
C VAL A 244 -0.70 14.99 -3.11
N LEU A 245 -0.80 14.56 -4.37
CA LEU A 245 -1.65 13.46 -4.79
C LEU A 245 -1.31 12.19 -4.01
N GLY A 246 -0.03 11.82 -3.93
CA GLY A 246 0.41 10.62 -3.22
C GLY A 246 0.13 10.70 -1.72
N ILE A 247 0.39 11.84 -1.08
CA ILE A 247 0.03 12.07 0.33
C ILE A 247 -1.47 11.84 0.55
N ARG A 248 -2.31 12.45 -0.30
CA ARG A 248 -3.76 12.28 -0.22
C ARG A 248 -4.15 10.81 -0.42
N ALA A 249 -3.63 10.18 -1.46
CA ALA A 249 -3.93 8.80 -1.81
C ALA A 249 -3.58 7.82 -0.67
N TYR A 250 -2.41 7.94 -0.05
CA TYR A 250 -2.04 7.04 1.05
C TYR A 250 -2.87 7.27 2.31
N ILE A 251 -3.19 8.53 2.65
CA ILE A 251 -4.06 8.82 3.81
C ILE A 251 -5.48 8.29 3.55
N GLU A 252 -6.01 8.47 2.34
CA GLU A 252 -7.32 7.97 1.94
C GLU A 252 -7.36 6.44 1.92
N LEU A 253 -6.32 5.78 1.40
CA LEU A 253 -6.22 4.32 1.42
C LEU A 253 -6.14 3.79 2.86
N PHE A 254 -5.34 4.43 3.71
CA PHE A 254 -5.22 4.06 5.12
C PHE A 254 -6.56 4.22 5.86
N ASP A 255 -7.32 5.27 5.53
CA ASP A 255 -8.66 5.50 6.05
C ASP A 255 -9.68 4.46 5.55
N VAL A 256 -9.61 4.06 4.28
CA VAL A 256 -10.44 2.97 3.76
C VAL A 256 -10.16 1.65 4.48
N ILE A 257 -8.89 1.36 4.75
CA ILE A 257 -8.52 0.19 5.57
C ILE A 257 -9.12 0.32 6.97
N ALA A 258 -9.02 1.49 7.62
CA ALA A 258 -9.63 1.72 8.93
C ALA A 258 -11.15 1.50 8.91
N ALA A 259 -11.85 2.04 7.92
CA ALA A 259 -13.29 1.91 7.78
C ALA A 259 -13.72 0.44 7.61
N SER A 260 -12.90 -0.40 6.98
CA SER A 260 -13.20 -1.83 6.77
C SER A 260 -13.26 -2.65 8.06
N PHE A 261 -12.74 -2.14 9.18
CA PHE A 261 -12.86 -2.75 10.51
C PHE A 261 -14.05 -2.22 11.32
N GLY A 262 -14.69 -1.14 10.87
CA GLY A 262 -15.79 -0.47 11.59
C GLY A 262 -17.19 -0.86 11.12
N GLU A 263 -17.33 -1.58 10.00
CA GLU A 263 -18.63 -2.07 9.55
C GLU A 263 -18.96 -3.40 10.24
N PRO A 264 -20.11 -3.52 10.94
CA PRO A 264 -20.57 -4.82 11.40
C PRO A 264 -20.81 -5.68 10.16
N GLN A 265 -20.11 -6.81 10.07
CA GLN A 265 -20.37 -7.82 9.06
C GLN A 265 -21.85 -8.19 9.12
N GLN A 266 -22.66 -7.67 8.18
CA GLN A 266 -24.00 -8.19 7.98
C GLN A 266 -23.84 -9.63 7.51
N GLY A 267 -24.13 -10.55 8.42
CA GLY A 267 -23.83 -11.96 8.26
C GLY A 267 -24.44 -12.58 7.02
N SER A 268 -23.62 -13.33 6.30
CA SER A 268 -24.10 -14.43 5.48
C SER A 268 -24.31 -15.62 6.41
N ARG A 269 -25.58 -15.84 6.79
CA ARG A 269 -26.09 -17.17 7.15
C ARG A 269 -26.44 -17.93 5.89
#